data_AF-A0A261B1Y7-F1
#
_entry.id   AF-A0A261B1Y7-F1
#
_cell.length_a   1.000
_cell.length_b   1.000
_cell.length_c   1.000
_cell.angle_alpha   90.00
_cell.angle_beta   90.00
_cell.angle_gamma   90.00
#
_symmetry.space_group_name_H-M   'P 1'
#
loop_
_entity.id
_entity.type
_entity.pdbx_description
1 polymer ?
#
loop_
_entity_poly.entity_id
_entity_poly.type
_entity_poly.pdbx_seq_one_letter_code
_entity_poly.pdbx_strand_id
1 'polypeptide(L)'
;VATAIIALFENRFHCICTFHPTIKNFWNWFRYVWLSGHYIIIFIGAIPFLFLVPDQEEARQYVFANLPCLPDYIYKEHIFVLAIDYTLQRLICILAIIIMSSEVAFFVLCLFMNAYQQVKERTMSPKTFEMLRKFLIALVIQCIVPLLFIFVPLTGVWVVIWKEYYNQALTNMGVVIVSLHGMMSSVVMIIVHRPYREAVFIIFIKPFINLKEVSQNPIRRNTITVRSNL
;
A
#
# COMPACT_ATOMS: atom_id res chain seq x y z
N VAL A 1 1.20 -5.30 -0.22
CA VAL A 1 1.11 -3.90 0.30
C VAL A 1 1.63 -3.77 1.72
N ALA A 2 1.12 -4.53 2.68
CA ALA A 2 1.52 -4.41 4.08
C ALA A 2 3.05 -4.52 4.32
N THR A 3 3.73 -5.51 3.72
CA THR A 3 5.19 -5.66 3.82
C THR A 3 5.95 -4.46 3.26
N ALA A 4 5.47 -3.85 2.18
CA ALA A 4 6.10 -2.68 1.59
C ALA A 4 5.98 -1.45 2.50
N ILE A 5 4.83 -1.28 3.18
CA ILE A 5 4.62 -0.22 4.16
C ILE A 5 5.58 -0.40 5.34
N ILE A 6 5.65 -1.62 5.89
CA ILE A 6 6.55 -1.93 7.01
C ILE A 6 8.01 -1.72 6.62
N ALA A 7 8.44 -2.23 5.46
CA ALA A 7 9.79 -2.02 4.96
C ALA A 7 10.12 -0.54 4.79
N LEU A 8 9.15 0.28 4.36
CA LEU A 8 9.33 1.73 4.24
C LEU A 8 9.56 2.38 5.61
N PHE A 9 8.75 2.05 6.61
CA PHE A 9 8.91 2.58 7.98
C PHE A 9 10.21 2.10 8.63
N GLU A 10 10.54 0.81 8.51
CA GLU A 10 11.78 0.24 9.00
C GLU A 10 12.99 0.92 8.36
N ASN A 11 12.98 1.12 7.04
CA ASN A 11 14.10 1.75 6.35
C ASN A 11 14.31 3.19 6.85
N ARG A 12 13.24 3.90 7.20
CA ARG A 12 13.31 5.25 7.77
C ARG A 12 13.82 5.25 9.19
N PHE A 13 13.29 4.35 10.02
CA PHE A 13 13.80 4.09 11.36
C PHE A 13 15.31 3.86 11.31
N HIS A 14 15.77 3.01 10.39
CA HIS A 14 17.18 2.67 10.24
C HIS A 14 18.05 3.87 9.82
N CYS A 15 17.60 4.70 8.88
CA CYS A 15 18.37 5.85 8.41
C CYS A 15 18.40 7.03 9.39
N ILE A 16 17.30 7.28 10.11
CA ILE A 16 17.09 8.53 10.84
C ILE A 16 17.39 8.38 12.32
N CYS A 17 17.08 7.22 12.91
CA CYS A 17 17.28 7.01 14.32
C CYS A 17 18.74 6.69 14.64
N THR A 18 19.28 7.39 15.63
CA THR A 18 20.64 7.17 16.13
C THR A 18 20.59 6.24 17.34
N PHE A 19 21.14 5.04 17.19
CA PHE A 19 21.24 4.04 18.26
C PHE A 19 22.68 3.79 18.66
N HIS A 20 22.85 3.14 19.81
CA HIS A 20 24.14 2.62 20.24
C HIS A 20 24.75 1.73 19.12
N PRO A 21 26.07 1.84 18.83
CA PRO A 21 26.71 1.13 17.71
C PRO A 21 26.43 -0.38 17.67
N THR A 22 26.43 -1.03 18.84
CA THR A 22 26.14 -2.47 18.96
C THR A 22 24.74 -2.83 18.43
N ILE A 23 23.72 -2.05 18.80
CA ILE A 23 22.33 -2.26 18.36
C ILE A 23 22.23 -2.01 16.85
N LYS A 24 22.88 -0.95 16.37
CA LYS A 24 22.88 -0.60 14.94
C LYS A 24 23.52 -1.68 14.08
N ASN A 25 24.64 -2.26 14.52
CA ASN A 25 25.32 -3.34 13.81
C ASN A 25 24.50 -4.63 13.79
N PHE A 26 23.86 -4.97 14.92
CA PHE A 26 22.94 -6.11 14.96
C PHE A 26 21.75 -5.91 14.01
N TRP A 27 21.09 -4.75 14.08
CA TRP A 27 19.93 -4.46 13.23
C TRP A 27 20.27 -4.45 11.74
N ASN A 28 21.46 -3.97 11.36
CA ASN A 28 21.95 -3.98 9.98
C ASN A 28 21.91 -5.37 9.33
N TRP A 29 22.32 -6.39 10.07
CA TRP A 29 22.26 -7.77 9.61
C TRP A 29 20.82 -8.32 9.73
N PHE A 30 20.19 -8.12 10.88
CA PHE A 30 18.91 -8.72 11.21
C PHE A 30 17.77 -8.24 10.30
N ARG A 31 17.79 -6.98 9.84
CA ARG A 31 16.71 -6.41 9.00
C ARG A 31 16.45 -7.20 7.72
N TYR A 32 17.48 -7.79 7.11
CA TYR A 32 17.31 -8.60 5.90
C TYR A 32 16.63 -9.93 6.21
N VAL A 33 17.01 -10.56 7.32
CA VAL A 33 16.39 -11.80 7.81
C VAL A 33 14.94 -11.54 8.20
N TRP A 34 14.69 -10.47 8.97
CA TRP A 34 13.36 -10.05 9.39
C TRP A 34 12.46 -9.71 8.19
N LEU A 35 12.95 -8.96 7.20
CA LEU A 35 12.16 -8.63 6.01
C LEU A 35 11.89 -9.87 5.13
N SER A 36 12.86 -10.77 5.00
CA SER A 36 12.67 -12.04 4.28
C SER A 36 11.64 -12.92 5.00
N GLY A 37 11.71 -12.98 6.32
CA GLY A 37 10.75 -13.69 7.17
C GLY A 37 9.32 -13.20 6.94
N HIS A 38 9.11 -11.89 6.80
CA HIS A 38 7.79 -11.33 6.49
C HIS A 38 7.22 -11.85 5.17
N TYR A 39 8.02 -11.89 4.11
CA TYR A 39 7.58 -12.44 2.82
C TYR A 39 7.25 -13.94 2.93
N ILE A 40 8.07 -14.70 3.64
CA ILE A 40 7.87 -16.14 3.86
C ILE A 40 6.58 -16.39 4.67
N ILE A 41 6.38 -15.66 5.77
CA ILE A 41 5.19 -15.81 6.63
C ILE A 41 3.91 -15.51 5.85
N ILE A 42 3.91 -14.46 5.02
CA ILE A 42 2.74 -14.13 4.19
C ILE A 42 2.46 -15.25 3.18
N PHE A 43 3.51 -15.81 2.56
CA PHE A 43 3.35 -16.92 1.64
C PHE A 43 2.79 -18.16 2.34
N ILE A 44 3.34 -18.53 3.51
CA ILE A 44 2.84 -19.64 4.33
C ILE A 44 1.40 -19.39 4.78
N GLY A 45 1.08 -18.17 5.22
CA GLY A 45 -0.27 -17.78 5.62
C GLY A 45 -1.29 -17.84 4.48
N ALA A 46 -0.85 -17.77 3.22
CA ALA A 46 -1.70 -17.95 2.04
C ALA A 46 -1.98 -19.43 1.71
N ILE A 47 -1.16 -20.38 2.19
CA ILE A 47 -1.31 -21.82 1.89
C ILE A 47 -2.71 -22.33 2.31
N PRO A 48 -3.23 -22.05 3.53
CA PRO A 48 -4.57 -22.49 3.91
C PRO A 48 -5.69 -22.00 2.99
N PHE A 49 -5.53 -20.85 2.32
CA PHE A 49 -6.52 -20.34 1.37
C PHE A 49 -6.56 -21.14 0.06
N LEU A 50 -5.49 -21.89 -0.25
CA LEU A 50 -5.40 -22.71 -1.45
C LEU A 50 -5.74 -24.18 -1.17
N PHE A 51 -5.29 -24.71 -0.04
CA PHE A 51 -5.38 -26.14 0.26
C PHE A 51 -6.60 -26.53 1.10
N LEU A 52 -7.24 -25.58 1.80
CA LEU A 52 -8.48 -25.83 2.54
C LEU A 52 -9.74 -25.43 1.75
N VAL A 53 -9.60 -25.25 0.44
CA VAL A 53 -10.75 -25.08 -0.45
C VAL A 53 -11.54 -26.39 -0.45
N PRO A 54 -12.84 -26.37 -0.12
CA PRO A 54 -13.67 -27.57 -0.08
C PRO A 54 -13.98 -28.09 -1.47
N ASP A 55 -14.46 -29.34 -1.55
CA ASP A 55 -15.05 -29.87 -2.78
C ASP A 55 -16.19 -28.96 -3.25
N GLN A 56 -16.16 -28.55 -4.51
CA GLN A 56 -17.06 -27.52 -5.00
C GLN A 56 -18.48 -28.03 -5.24
N GLU A 57 -18.69 -29.34 -5.43
CA GLU A 57 -20.06 -29.87 -5.57
C GLU A 57 -20.76 -29.87 -4.22
N GLU A 58 -20.11 -30.43 -3.20
CA GLU A 58 -20.64 -30.47 -1.83
C GLU A 58 -20.79 -29.06 -1.25
N ALA A 59 -19.77 -28.21 -1.41
CA ALA A 59 -19.79 -26.86 -0.85
C ALA A 59 -20.88 -25.98 -1.45
N ARG A 60 -21.16 -26.10 -2.76
CA ARG A 60 -22.26 -25.36 -3.39
C ARG A 60 -23.62 -25.82 -2.87
N GLN A 61 -23.82 -27.13 -2.73
CA GLN A 61 -25.06 -27.66 -2.16
C GLN A 61 -25.28 -27.15 -0.73
N TYR A 62 -24.23 -27.19 0.09
CA TYR A 62 -24.27 -26.65 1.45
C TYR A 62 -24.62 -25.16 1.47
N VAL A 63 -23.93 -24.33 0.66
CA VAL A 63 -24.17 -22.89 0.61
C VAL A 63 -25.59 -22.59 0.12
N PHE A 64 -26.06 -23.20 -0.96
CA PHE A 64 -27.41 -22.97 -1.48
C PHE A 64 -28.52 -23.38 -0.51
N ALA A 65 -28.29 -24.41 0.32
CA ALA A 65 -29.24 -24.80 1.37
C ALA A 65 -29.32 -23.80 2.54
N ASN A 66 -28.25 -23.01 2.76
CA ASN A 66 -28.16 -22.05 3.87
C ASN A 66 -28.34 -20.59 3.44
N LEU A 67 -28.39 -20.31 2.13
CA LEU A 67 -28.66 -18.96 1.62
C LEU A 67 -30.14 -18.58 1.84
N PRO A 68 -30.43 -17.29 2.07
CA PRO A 68 -31.81 -16.81 2.04
C PRO A 68 -32.44 -17.04 0.66
N CYS A 69 -33.77 -16.93 0.56
CA CYS A 69 -34.45 -17.02 -0.74
C CYS A 69 -33.93 -15.90 -1.67
N LEU A 70 -33.19 -16.29 -2.70
CA LEU A 70 -32.59 -15.40 -3.69
C LEU A 70 -33.26 -15.57 -5.06
N PRO A 71 -33.11 -14.62 -5.99
CA PRO A 71 -33.59 -14.80 -7.35
C PRO A 71 -32.91 -15.97 -8.08
N ASP A 72 -33.66 -16.68 -8.92
CA ASP A 72 -33.22 -17.90 -9.63
C ASP A 72 -31.92 -17.74 -10.44
N TYR A 73 -31.62 -16.53 -10.92
CA TYR A 73 -30.40 -16.30 -11.69
C TYR A 73 -29.14 -16.53 -10.84
N ILE A 74 -29.18 -16.27 -9.53
CA ILE A 74 -28.02 -16.48 -8.65
C ILE A 74 -27.69 -17.97 -8.49
N TYR A 75 -28.71 -18.82 -8.42
CA TYR A 75 -28.53 -20.28 -8.31
C TYR A 75 -28.03 -20.93 -9.60
N LYS A 76 -28.20 -20.26 -10.75
CA LYS A 76 -27.74 -20.72 -12.06
C LYS A 76 -26.29 -20.33 -12.36
N GLU A 77 -25.71 -19.41 -11.58
CA GLU A 77 -24.34 -18.96 -11.77
C GLU A 77 -23.31 -19.94 -11.21
N HIS A 78 -22.13 -19.93 -11.83
CA HIS A 78 -20.97 -20.66 -11.32
C HIS A 78 -20.33 -19.91 -10.15
N ILE A 79 -20.77 -20.20 -8.93
CA ILE A 79 -20.14 -19.67 -7.71
C ILE A 79 -18.96 -20.56 -7.30
N PHE A 80 -17.88 -19.93 -6.83
CA PHE A 80 -16.75 -20.61 -6.21
C PHE A 80 -16.80 -20.41 -4.70
N VAL A 81 -16.87 -21.51 -3.95
CA VAL A 81 -16.93 -21.48 -2.49
C VAL A 81 -15.51 -21.63 -1.96
N LEU A 82 -14.94 -20.51 -1.48
CA LEU A 82 -13.57 -20.47 -0.99
C LEU A 82 -13.39 -21.24 0.33
N ALA A 83 -14.36 -21.15 1.23
CA ALA A 83 -14.36 -21.83 2.52
C ALA A 83 -15.78 -21.96 3.07
N ILE A 84 -16.09 -23.09 3.70
CA ILE A 84 -17.29 -23.26 4.53
C ILE A 84 -16.96 -22.83 5.97
N ASP A 85 -15.91 -23.43 6.55
CA ASP A 85 -15.30 -22.96 7.79
C ASP A 85 -14.12 -22.03 7.46
N TYR A 86 -14.30 -20.73 7.75
CA TYR A 86 -13.29 -19.70 7.54
C TYR A 86 -12.55 -19.31 8.83
N THR A 87 -12.68 -20.10 9.91
CA THR A 87 -12.14 -19.76 11.24
C THR A 87 -10.62 -19.59 11.22
N LEU A 88 -9.90 -20.50 10.56
CA LEU A 88 -8.44 -20.45 10.46
C LEU A 88 -7.99 -19.25 9.62
N GLN A 89 -8.59 -19.04 8.45
CA GLN A 89 -8.30 -17.91 7.55
C GLN A 89 -8.54 -16.58 8.26
N ARG A 90 -9.67 -16.48 8.98
CA ARG A 90 -10.00 -15.32 9.81
C ARG A 90 -8.94 -15.07 10.88
N LEU A 91 -8.52 -16.11 11.61
CA LEU A 91 -7.48 -16.01 12.64
C LEU A 91 -6.15 -15.53 12.03
N ILE A 92 -5.73 -16.10 10.90
CA ILE A 92 -4.51 -15.70 10.17
C ILE A 92 -4.58 -14.23 9.78
N CYS A 93 -5.70 -13.77 9.20
CA CYS A 93 -5.88 -12.37 8.81
C CYS A 93 -5.82 -11.43 10.02
N ILE A 94 -6.50 -11.77 11.12
CA ILE A 94 -6.51 -10.95 12.34
C ILE A 94 -5.10 -10.85 12.94
N LEU A 95 -4.40 -11.98 13.09
CA LEU A 95 -3.03 -11.99 13.62
C LEU A 95 -2.08 -11.20 12.72
N ALA A 96 -2.18 -11.36 11.41
CA ALA A 96 -1.38 -10.59 10.46
C ALA A 96 -1.65 -9.08 10.62
N ILE A 97 -2.91 -8.66 10.72
CA ILE A 97 -3.26 -7.25 10.95
C ILE A 97 -2.65 -6.72 12.25
N ILE A 98 -2.77 -7.46 13.35
CA ILE A 98 -2.27 -7.05 14.67
C ILE A 98 -0.74 -6.92 14.64
N ILE A 99 -0.03 -7.93 14.14
CA ILE A 99 1.44 -7.95 14.08
C ILE A 99 1.94 -6.82 13.19
N MET A 100 1.40 -6.70 11.97
CA MET A 100 1.85 -5.70 11.01
C MET A 100 1.58 -4.27 11.51
N SER A 101 0.42 -4.05 12.15
CA SER A 101 0.06 -2.73 12.69
C SER A 101 0.91 -2.36 13.90
N SER A 102 1.25 -3.32 14.77
CA SER A 102 2.09 -3.06 15.94
C SER A 102 3.54 -2.73 15.54
N GLU A 103 4.08 -3.39 14.52
CA GLU A 103 5.40 -3.06 13.97
C GLU A 103 5.44 -1.66 13.35
N VAL A 104 4.42 -1.29 12.54
CA VAL A 104 4.32 0.07 12.00
C VAL A 104 4.24 1.09 13.15
N ALA A 105 3.40 0.85 14.14
CA ALA A 105 3.26 1.73 15.30
C ALA A 105 4.58 1.87 16.07
N PHE A 106 5.33 0.78 16.25
CA PHE A 106 6.65 0.79 16.87
C PHE A 106 7.63 1.68 16.11
N PHE A 107 7.79 1.50 14.79
CA PHE A 107 8.70 2.32 13.99
C PHE A 107 8.30 3.79 13.97
N VAL A 108 6.99 4.07 13.87
CA VAL A 108 6.45 5.43 13.95
C VAL A 108 6.79 6.08 15.29
N LEU A 109 6.55 5.36 16.40
CA LEU A 109 6.87 5.85 17.74
C LEU A 109 8.36 6.15 17.88
N CYS A 110 9.23 5.23 17.46
CA CYS A 110 10.68 5.45 17.49
C CYS A 110 11.11 6.67 16.67
N LEU A 111 10.54 6.86 15.48
CA LEU A 111 10.80 8.03 14.64
C LEU A 111 10.40 9.33 15.33
N PHE A 112 9.22 9.37 15.96
CA PHE A 112 8.75 10.53 16.70
C PHE A 112 9.64 10.84 17.92
N MET A 113 9.98 9.81 18.71
CA MET A 113 10.83 9.98 19.88
C MET A 113 12.23 10.48 19.50
N ASN A 114 12.84 9.92 18.46
CA ASN A 114 14.14 10.37 17.96
C ASN A 114 14.09 11.78 17.38
N ALA A 115 13.04 12.14 16.62
CA ALA A 115 12.84 13.50 16.13
C ALA A 115 12.71 14.51 17.28
N TYR A 116 11.95 14.16 18.32
CA TYR A 116 11.79 14.97 19.53
C TYR A 116 13.13 15.17 20.26
N GLN A 117 13.91 14.10 20.42
CA GLN A 117 15.22 14.18 21.08
C GLN A 117 16.20 15.06 20.30
N GLN A 118 16.29 14.92 18.97
CA GLN A 118 17.19 15.74 18.14
C GLN A 118 16.83 17.23 18.15
N VAL A 119 15.54 17.56 18.26
CA VAL A 119 15.10 18.95 18.45
C VAL A 119 15.51 19.46 19.83
N LYS A 120 15.31 18.66 20.89
CA LYS A 120 15.69 19.02 22.26
C LYS A 120 17.20 19.28 22.37
N GLU A 121 18.02 18.46 21.74
CA GLU A 121 19.48 18.55 21.77
C GLU A 121 20.05 19.57 20.76
N ARG A 122 19.19 20.22 19.95
CA ARG A 122 19.57 21.17 18.88
C ARG A 122 20.57 20.59 17.87
N THR A 123 20.58 19.27 17.70
CA THR A 123 21.48 18.58 16.77
C THR A 123 20.98 18.61 15.32
N MET A 124 19.70 18.95 15.11
CA MET A 124 19.09 19.05 13.79
C MET A 124 18.83 20.50 13.37
N SER A 125 19.18 20.84 12.13
CA SER A 125 18.86 22.16 11.56
C SER A 125 17.34 22.35 11.37
N PRO A 126 16.83 23.59 11.43
CA PRO A 126 15.41 23.86 11.18
C PRO A 126 14.91 23.35 9.83
N LYS A 127 15.75 23.44 8.78
CA LYS A 127 15.43 22.97 7.43
C LYS A 127 15.29 21.45 7.37
N THR A 128 16.19 20.72 8.03
CA THR A 128 16.14 19.24 8.10
C THR A 128 14.90 18.78 8.86
N PHE A 129 14.57 19.45 9.97
CA PHE A 129 13.38 19.15 10.74
C PHE A 129 12.10 19.38 9.93
N GLU A 130 12.01 20.48 9.19
CA GLU A 130 10.87 20.75 8.32
C GLU A 130 10.71 19.66 7.23
N MET A 131 11.83 19.21 6.65
CA MET A 131 11.85 18.12 5.67
C MET A 131 11.35 16.80 6.28
N LEU A 132 11.84 16.45 7.47
CA LEU A 132 11.41 15.25 8.21
C LEU A 132 9.91 15.31 8.52
N ARG A 133 9.42 16.45 9.03
CA ARG A 133 8.01 16.67 9.35
C ARG A 133 7.12 16.47 8.11
N LYS A 134 7.46 17.11 6.98
CA LYS A 134 6.71 16.97 5.73
C LYS A 134 6.68 15.51 5.25
N PHE A 135 7.81 14.82 5.37
CA PHE A 135 7.91 13.41 4.99
C PHE A 135 7.05 12.50 5.88
N LEU A 136 7.09 12.67 7.21
CA LEU A 136 6.23 11.92 8.13
C LEU A 136 4.74 12.16 7.87
N ILE A 137 4.35 13.41 7.60
CA ILE A 137 2.96 13.74 7.21
C ILE A 137 2.58 13.00 5.92
N ALA A 138 3.45 12.99 4.91
CA ALA A 138 3.21 12.27 3.67
C ALA A 138 3.05 10.75 3.90
N LEU A 139 3.85 10.15 4.78
CA LEU A 139 3.71 8.75 5.18
C LEU A 139 2.38 8.47 5.88
N VAL A 140 1.95 9.33 6.80
CA VAL A 140 0.65 9.19 7.46
C VAL A 140 -0.47 9.23 6.43
N ILE A 141 -0.41 10.14 5.43
CA ILE A 141 -1.38 10.19 4.33
C ILE A 141 -1.36 8.90 3.51
N GLN A 142 -0.19 8.33 3.23
CA GLN A 142 -0.10 7.05 2.53
C GLN A 142 -0.73 5.90 3.32
N CYS A 143 -0.63 5.89 4.64
CA CYS A 143 -1.29 4.89 5.49
C CYS A 143 -2.82 4.99 5.46
N ILE A 144 -3.39 6.15 5.12
CA ILE A 144 -4.84 6.32 4.99
C ILE A 144 -5.38 5.54 3.79
N VAL A 145 -4.61 5.40 2.71
CA VAL A 145 -5.05 4.70 1.49
C VAL A 145 -5.42 3.22 1.77
N PRO A 146 -4.54 2.37 2.32
CA PRO A 146 -4.92 0.99 2.63
C PRO A 146 -6.00 0.92 3.71
N LEU A 147 -6.09 1.88 4.64
CA LEU A 147 -7.21 1.94 5.59
C LEU A 147 -8.56 2.10 4.88
N LEU A 148 -8.66 3.05 3.95
CA LEU A 148 -9.91 3.31 3.22
C LEU A 148 -10.22 2.26 2.15
N PHE A 149 -9.22 1.82 1.40
CA PHE A 149 -9.43 0.95 0.23
C PHE A 149 -9.37 -0.54 0.56
N ILE A 150 -8.82 -0.94 1.72
CA ILE A 150 -8.72 -2.35 2.10
C ILE A 150 -9.49 -2.61 3.41
N PHE A 151 -9.17 -1.90 4.49
CA PHE A 151 -9.77 -2.19 5.80
C PHE A 151 -11.26 -1.88 5.88
N VAL A 152 -11.71 -0.77 5.29
CA VAL A 152 -13.14 -0.42 5.27
C VAL A 152 -13.96 -1.46 4.49
N PRO A 153 -13.62 -1.83 3.24
CA PRO A 153 -14.31 -2.90 2.52
C PRO A 153 -14.32 -4.25 3.25
N LEU A 154 -13.18 -4.66 3.82
CA LEU A 154 -13.10 -5.92 4.58
C LEU A 154 -13.99 -5.91 5.82
N THR A 155 -13.99 -4.81 6.58
CA THR A 155 -14.90 -4.64 7.72
C THR A 155 -16.37 -4.66 7.26
N GLY A 156 -16.66 -4.04 6.12
CA GLY A 156 -17.99 -4.10 5.50
C GLY A 156 -18.44 -5.53 5.21
N VAL A 157 -17.56 -6.36 4.61
CA VAL A 157 -17.84 -7.79 4.37
C VAL A 157 -18.15 -8.52 5.67
N TRP A 158 -17.37 -8.29 6.73
CA TRP A 158 -17.63 -8.91 8.04
C TRP A 158 -18.98 -8.52 8.63
N VAL A 159 -19.36 -7.24 8.54
CA VAL A 159 -20.66 -6.75 9.04
C VAL A 159 -21.82 -7.36 8.25
N VAL A 160 -21.69 -7.48 6.93
CA VAL A 160 -22.67 -8.07 6.02
C VAL A 160 -22.88 -9.56 6.33
N ILE A 161 -21.79 -10.31 6.54
CA ILE A 161 -21.83 -11.72 6.98
C ILE A 161 -22.50 -11.84 8.36
N TRP A 162 -22.07 -11.02 9.33
CA TRP A 162 -22.61 -11.08 10.69
C TRP A 162 -24.10 -10.74 10.78
N LYS A 163 -24.60 -9.86 9.90
CA LYS A 163 -26.02 -9.52 9.78
C LYS A 163 -26.82 -10.44 8.86
N GLU A 164 -26.19 -11.45 8.27
CA GLU A 164 -26.78 -12.34 7.26
C GLU A 164 -27.44 -11.56 6.10
N TYR A 165 -26.91 -10.38 5.79
CA TYR A 165 -27.48 -9.48 4.80
C TYR A 165 -26.85 -9.73 3.44
N TYR A 166 -27.54 -10.36 2.51
CA TYR A 166 -27.00 -10.60 1.17
C TYR A 166 -27.26 -9.41 0.23
N ASN A 167 -26.20 -8.73 -0.22
CA ASN A 167 -26.29 -7.68 -1.23
C ASN A 167 -25.10 -7.73 -2.19
N GLN A 168 -25.35 -8.31 -3.36
CA GLN A 168 -24.31 -8.53 -4.38
C GLN A 168 -23.72 -7.21 -4.91
N ALA A 169 -24.51 -6.13 -5.01
CA ALA A 169 -24.01 -4.83 -5.42
C ALA A 169 -23.00 -4.28 -4.40
N LEU A 170 -23.28 -4.40 -3.10
CA LEU A 170 -22.38 -3.99 -2.04
C LEU A 170 -21.07 -4.78 -2.06
N THR A 171 -21.15 -6.10 -2.18
CA THR A 171 -19.97 -6.97 -2.26
C THR A 171 -19.13 -6.67 -3.51
N ASN A 172 -19.77 -6.51 -4.68
CA ASN A 172 -19.09 -6.17 -5.92
C ASN A 172 -18.40 -4.81 -5.85
N MET A 173 -19.05 -3.79 -5.28
CA MET A 173 -18.42 -2.49 -5.03
C MET A 173 -17.21 -2.62 -4.09
N GLY A 174 -17.33 -3.43 -3.04
CA GLY A 174 -16.22 -3.72 -2.13
C GLY A 174 -15.01 -4.30 -2.86
N VAL A 175 -15.24 -5.29 -3.74
CA VAL A 175 -14.17 -5.88 -4.57
C VAL A 175 -13.53 -4.83 -5.47
N VAL A 176 -14.31 -3.98 -6.14
CA VAL A 176 -13.77 -2.90 -6.99
C VAL A 176 -12.91 -1.93 -6.17
N ILE A 177 -13.39 -1.49 -5.01
CA ILE A 177 -12.63 -0.59 -4.12
C ILE A 177 -11.31 -1.24 -3.71
N VAL A 178 -11.35 -2.51 -3.29
CA VAL A 178 -10.13 -3.26 -2.95
C VAL A 178 -9.22 -3.36 -4.15
N SER A 179 -9.69 -3.66 -5.36
CA SER A 179 -8.84 -3.73 -6.56
C SER A 179 -8.15 -2.40 -6.90
N LEU A 180 -8.80 -1.27 -6.61
CA LEU A 180 -8.26 0.07 -6.90
C LEU A 180 -7.17 0.53 -5.91
N HIS A 181 -6.97 -0.17 -4.78
CA HIS A 181 -6.03 0.27 -3.72
C HIS A 181 -4.61 0.53 -4.23
N GLY A 182 -4.10 -0.32 -5.14
CA GLY A 182 -2.74 -0.24 -5.66
C GLY A 182 -2.53 1.01 -6.50
N MET A 183 -3.45 1.27 -7.42
CA MET A 183 -3.45 2.48 -8.24
C MET A 183 -3.53 3.73 -7.37
N MET A 184 -4.45 3.76 -6.40
CA MET A 184 -4.61 4.90 -5.52
C MET A 184 -3.38 5.13 -4.63
N SER A 185 -2.74 4.07 -4.16
CA SER A 185 -1.49 4.16 -3.40
C SER A 185 -0.37 4.82 -4.23
N SER A 186 -0.22 4.43 -5.50
CA SER A 186 0.75 5.04 -6.42
C SER A 186 0.43 6.51 -6.72
N VAL A 187 -0.84 6.84 -6.98
CA VAL A 187 -1.27 8.23 -7.23
C VAL A 187 -0.98 9.10 -6.01
N VAL A 188 -1.37 8.65 -4.82
CA VAL A 188 -1.11 9.39 -3.57
C VAL A 188 0.39 9.54 -3.34
N MET A 189 1.20 8.48 -3.53
CA MET A 189 2.66 8.55 -3.42
C MET A 189 3.25 9.66 -4.29
N ILE A 190 2.84 9.74 -5.55
CA ILE A 190 3.32 10.77 -6.47
C ILE A 190 2.89 12.15 -5.96
N ILE A 191 1.63 12.33 -5.59
CA ILE A 191 1.08 13.63 -5.16
C ILE A 191 1.76 14.14 -3.89
N VAL A 192 1.95 13.31 -2.86
CA VAL A 192 2.41 13.80 -1.54
C VAL A 192 3.92 14.00 -1.50
N HIS A 193 4.70 13.24 -2.27
CA HIS A 193 6.15 13.30 -2.23
C HIS A 193 6.75 14.15 -3.35
N ARG A 194 7.39 15.25 -2.94
CA ARG A 194 8.12 16.16 -3.84
C ARG A 194 9.04 15.47 -4.86
N PRO A 195 9.96 14.55 -4.49
CA PRO A 195 10.87 13.94 -5.46
C PRO A 195 10.14 13.16 -6.55
N TYR A 196 9.01 12.52 -6.22
CA TYR A 196 8.20 11.81 -7.20
C TYR A 196 7.45 12.77 -8.14
N ARG A 197 6.91 13.89 -7.63
CA ARG A 197 6.32 14.94 -8.49
C ARG A 197 7.34 15.51 -9.48
N GLU A 198 8.55 15.80 -9.00
CA GLU A 198 9.63 16.33 -9.84
C GLU A 198 10.04 15.32 -10.91
N ALA A 199 10.17 14.05 -10.56
CA ALA A 199 10.46 12.99 -11.53
C ALA A 199 9.37 12.86 -12.60
N VAL A 200 8.08 12.84 -12.21
CA VAL A 200 6.97 12.79 -13.17
C VAL A 200 6.97 14.00 -14.09
N PHE A 201 7.21 15.20 -13.54
CA PHE A 201 7.30 16.41 -14.35
C PHE A 201 8.43 16.35 -15.37
N ILE A 202 9.62 15.91 -14.97
CA ILE A 202 10.78 15.81 -15.85
C ILE A 202 10.58 14.78 -16.95
N ILE A 203 10.04 13.60 -16.60
CA ILE A 203 9.91 12.47 -17.54
C ILE A 203 8.72 12.66 -18.48
N PHE A 204 7.57 13.09 -17.97
CA PHE A 204 6.32 13.08 -18.72
C PHE A 204 5.80 14.45 -19.13
N ILE A 205 6.09 15.53 -18.38
CA ILE A 205 5.49 16.84 -18.67
C ILE A 205 6.44 17.71 -19.49
N LYS A 206 7.72 17.78 -19.10
CA LYS A 206 8.74 18.61 -19.74
C LYS A 206 8.91 18.30 -21.25
N PRO A 207 8.94 17.03 -21.71
CA PRO A 207 9.06 16.73 -23.13
C PRO A 207 7.84 17.20 -23.94
N PHE A 208 6.62 17.07 -23.40
CA PHE A 208 5.40 17.52 -24.07
C PHE A 208 5.34 19.04 -24.20
N ILE A 209 5.77 19.78 -23.16
CA ILE A 209 5.88 21.24 -23.23
C ILE A 209 6.89 21.65 -24.30
N ASN A 210 8.07 21.04 -24.30
CA ASN A 210 9.10 21.33 -25.31
C ASN A 210 8.62 21.02 -26.74
N LEU A 211 7.89 19.92 -26.96
CA LEU A 211 7.31 19.59 -28.27
C LEU A 211 6.29 20.64 -28.72
N LYS A 212 5.47 21.15 -27.79
CA LYS A 212 4.48 22.18 -28.07
C LYS A 212 5.13 23.54 -28.37
N GLU A 213 6.20 23.90 -27.66
CA GLU A 213 6.97 25.12 -27.97
C GLU A 213 7.66 25.03 -29.34
N VAL A 214 8.22 23.88 -29.70
CA VAL A 214 8.85 23.66 -31.01
C VAL A 214 7.81 23.71 -32.15
N SER A 215 6.60 23.18 -31.95
CA SER A 215 5.55 23.25 -32.97
C SER A 215 4.96 24.66 -33.13
N GLN A 216 4.94 25.46 -32.06
CA GLN A 216 4.43 26.83 -32.09
C GLN A 216 5.45 27.87 -32.59
N ASN A 217 6.75 27.56 -32.58
CA ASN A 217 7.82 28.46 -33.05
C ASN A 217 8.77 27.79 -34.09
N PRO A 218 8.27 27.38 -35.28
CA PRO A 218 9.09 26.73 -36.29
C PRO A 218 10.16 27.66 -36.92
N ILE A 219 10.00 28.98 -36.82
CA ILE A 219 10.77 29.99 -37.55
C ILE A 219 12.20 30.17 -36.98
N ARG A 220 12.47 29.77 -35.74
CA ARG A 220 13.77 30.02 -35.08
C ARG A 220 14.90 29.07 -35.49
N ARG A 221 14.64 28.01 -36.26
CA ARG A 221 15.66 27.04 -36.71
C ARG A 221 16.35 27.39 -38.02
N ASN A 222 15.77 28.26 -38.86
CA ASN A 222 16.32 28.54 -40.19
C ASN A 222 17.24 29.76 -40.25
N THR A 223 17.48 30.44 -39.12
CA THR A 223 18.44 31.55 -39.05
C THR A 223 19.83 31.03 -38.69
N ILE A 224 20.37 30.09 -39.48
CA ILE A 224 21.81 29.93 -39.60
C ILE A 224 22.23 30.93 -40.68
N THR A 225 22.75 32.07 -40.24
CA THR A 225 23.38 33.08 -41.07
C THR A 225 24.48 32.46 -41.92
N VAL A 226 24.18 32.20 -43.19
CA VAL A 226 25.19 32.09 -44.25
C VAL A 226 25.43 33.49 -44.81
N ARG A 227 26.54 34.10 -44.40
CA ARG A 227 27.26 35.16 -45.14
C ARG A 227 28.74 34.89 -44.90
N SER A 228 29.35 34.05 -45.73
CA SER A 228 30.08 34.42 -46.96
C SER A 228 31.31 35.29 -46.68
N ASN A 229 32.48 34.66 -46.56
CA ASN A 229 33.77 35.29 -46.81
C ASN A 229 34.54 34.39 -47.80
N LEU A 230 34.96 35.03 -48.89
CA LEU A 230 35.71 34.55 -50.07
C LEU A 230 34.87 33.98 -51.21
#